data_AF-A0A4U1D0U3-F1
#
_entry.id   AF-A0A4U1D0U3-F1
#
_cell.length_a   1.000
_cell.length_b   1.000
_cell.length_c   1.000
_cell.angle_alpha   90.00
_cell.angle_beta   90.00
_cell.angle_gamma   90.00
#
_symmetry.space_group_name_H-M   'P 1'
#
loop_
_entity.id
_entity.type
_entity.pdbx_description
1 polymer ?
#
loop_
_entity_poly.entity_id
_entity_poly.type
_entity_poly.pdbx_seq_one_letter_code
_entity_poly.pdbx_strand_id
1 'polypeptide(L)'
;MVKLFIDPGHGGSDSGAVGNGLREKDLTLTIAKKVRDLLANYENTQVRLSRDTDIFISLNGRAEMANDWGADYFMSIHINASGGTGFETYIHTRASSASVSYQDVIHPAIVSSIDLRDRGQKSANYAVLRETTMPAILTENGFIDNASDASRLKSDAFLNNVAKGHVDGLVKAFGLKKKTATQPTPPKSASRPTNPIATFQQWLNDTYRTGLAVDGLAGPKTRAAAVKGIQTELNKQYKAGLAVDGEWGPKTEAAFRSVDKGDRGNLPYIIQGLLYGFGYSPDGLDGIFGENTRDAVLAFQKDRKLTQDGIVGKNTMEKLVAQ
;
A
#
# COMPACT_ATOMS: atom_id res chain seq x y z
N MET A 1 -21.97 -10.96 -4.05
CA MET A 1 -20.58 -10.53 -3.76
C MET A 1 -20.68 -9.13 -3.22
N VAL A 2 -20.15 -8.87 -2.03
CA VAL A 2 -20.23 -7.56 -1.37
C VAL A 2 -19.25 -6.59 -2.04
N LYS A 3 -19.75 -5.46 -2.53
CA LYS A 3 -18.99 -4.38 -3.15
C LYS A 3 -18.76 -3.26 -2.15
N LEU A 4 -17.53 -3.14 -1.67
CA LEU A 4 -17.11 -2.12 -0.73
C LEU A 4 -16.39 -1.00 -1.48
N PHE A 5 -16.96 0.21 -1.47
CA PHE A 5 -16.33 1.38 -2.07
C PHE A 5 -15.63 2.19 -0.98
N ILE A 6 -14.31 2.32 -1.09
CA ILE A 6 -13.47 3.00 -0.10
C ILE A 6 -12.98 4.32 -0.70
N ASP A 7 -13.33 5.43 -0.08
CA ASP A 7 -13.03 6.76 -0.58
C ASP A 7 -11.92 7.41 0.26
N PRO A 8 -10.65 7.41 -0.19
CA PRO A 8 -9.63 8.26 0.42
C PRO A 8 -9.92 9.74 0.11
N GLY A 9 -10.29 10.50 1.15
CA GLY A 9 -10.62 11.93 1.06
C GLY A 9 -9.52 12.76 0.38
N HIS A 10 -9.91 13.89 -0.21
CA HIS A 10 -8.98 14.83 -0.88
C HIS A 10 -8.18 14.21 -2.04
N GLY A 11 -7.06 14.81 -2.45
CA GLY A 11 -6.19 14.32 -3.52
C GLY A 11 -5.89 15.37 -4.59
N GLY A 12 -4.75 15.22 -5.28
CA GLY A 12 -4.29 16.14 -6.31
C GLY A 12 -4.11 17.56 -5.75
N SER A 13 -4.85 18.51 -6.34
CA SER A 13 -4.84 19.92 -5.94
C SER A 13 -5.45 20.20 -4.57
N ASP A 14 -6.25 19.27 -4.04
CA ASP A 14 -6.80 19.36 -2.69
C ASP A 14 -5.93 18.54 -1.74
N SER A 15 -5.16 19.22 -0.87
CA SER A 15 -4.32 18.55 0.12
C SER A 15 -5.10 17.97 1.30
N GLY A 16 -6.35 18.39 1.48
CA GLY A 16 -7.00 18.37 2.78
C GLY A 16 -6.25 19.19 3.80
N ALA A 17 -6.43 18.86 5.07
CA ALA A 17 -5.71 19.49 6.16
C ALA A 17 -4.18 19.23 6.06
N VAL A 18 -3.40 20.23 6.47
CA VAL A 18 -1.94 20.18 6.50
C VAL A 18 -1.48 20.63 7.88
N GLY A 19 -0.67 19.81 8.54
CA GLY A 19 -0.19 20.08 9.89
C GLY A 19 0.95 19.15 10.27
N ASN A 20 1.87 19.61 11.12
CA ASN A 20 2.94 18.78 11.67
C ASN A 20 3.82 18.04 10.62
N GLY A 21 3.93 18.59 9.40
CA GLY A 21 4.67 17.99 8.27
C GLY A 21 3.90 16.89 7.52
N LEU A 22 2.61 16.72 7.81
CA LEU A 22 1.73 15.76 7.18
C LEU A 22 0.72 16.46 6.27
N ARG A 23 0.21 15.72 5.28
CA ARG A 23 -0.92 16.12 4.43
C ARG A 23 -1.98 15.04 4.52
N GLU A 24 -3.23 15.44 4.75
CA GLU A 24 -4.35 14.52 4.89
C GLU A 24 -4.51 13.60 3.66
N LYS A 25 -4.39 14.15 2.45
CA LYS A 25 -4.52 13.36 1.21
C LYS A 25 -3.56 12.17 1.10
N ASP A 26 -2.37 12.25 1.71
CA ASP A 26 -1.35 11.21 1.65
C ASP A 26 -1.68 10.10 2.67
N LEU A 27 -2.13 10.49 3.87
CA LEU A 27 -2.56 9.57 4.92
C LEU A 27 -3.81 8.79 4.53
N THR A 28 -4.83 9.49 4.02
CA THR A 28 -6.09 8.88 3.58
C THR A 28 -5.87 7.87 2.46
N LEU A 29 -5.03 8.20 1.47
CA LEU A 29 -4.66 7.27 0.39
C LEU A 29 -3.93 6.03 0.93
N THR A 30 -3.02 6.24 1.88
CA THR A 30 -2.23 5.17 2.50
C THR A 30 -3.13 4.21 3.27
N ILE A 31 -4.02 4.72 4.12
CA ILE A 31 -4.97 3.91 4.89
C ILE A 31 -5.93 3.17 3.95
N ALA A 32 -6.51 3.85 2.95
CA ALA A 32 -7.47 3.23 2.02
C ALA A 32 -6.85 2.07 1.23
N LYS A 33 -5.59 2.20 0.78
CA LYS A 33 -4.86 1.09 0.12
C LYS A 33 -4.65 -0.08 1.05
N LYS A 34 -4.22 0.15 2.30
CA LYS A 34 -4.07 -0.90 3.31
C LYS A 34 -5.40 -1.61 3.59
N VAL A 35 -6.51 -0.88 3.68
CA VAL A 35 -7.87 -1.45 3.82
C VAL A 35 -8.22 -2.35 2.64
N ARG A 36 -8.04 -1.86 1.40
CA ARG A 36 -8.27 -2.65 0.18
C ARG A 36 -7.45 -3.93 0.17
N ASP A 37 -6.16 -3.85 0.46
CA ASP A 37 -5.24 -4.98 0.38
C ASP A 37 -5.54 -6.04 1.47
N LEU A 38 -5.93 -5.61 2.66
CA LEU A 38 -6.39 -6.51 3.72
C LEU A 38 -7.71 -7.22 3.35
N LEU A 39 -8.67 -6.50 2.76
CA LEU A 39 -9.96 -7.05 2.31
C LEU A 39 -9.81 -8.05 1.15
N ALA A 40 -8.72 -8.01 0.39
CA ALA A 40 -8.44 -8.98 -0.67
C ALA A 40 -8.36 -10.43 -0.15
N ASN A 41 -8.15 -10.61 1.16
CA ASN A 41 -8.11 -11.92 1.82
C ASN A 41 -9.48 -12.49 2.19
N TYR A 42 -10.58 -11.83 1.81
CA TYR A 42 -11.94 -12.24 2.16
C TYR A 42 -12.73 -12.72 0.94
N GLU A 43 -13.50 -13.79 1.14
CA GLU A 43 -14.35 -14.38 0.11
C GLU A 43 -15.47 -13.44 -0.25
N ASN A 44 -15.93 -13.53 -1.50
CA ASN A 44 -17.12 -12.82 -1.96
C ASN A 44 -17.09 -11.29 -1.70
N THR A 45 -15.91 -10.68 -1.70
CA THR A 45 -15.70 -9.23 -1.55
C THR A 45 -15.06 -8.65 -2.79
N GLN A 46 -15.58 -7.52 -3.29
CA GLN A 46 -14.89 -6.63 -4.22
C GLN A 46 -14.65 -5.29 -3.54
N VAL A 47 -13.49 -4.70 -3.82
CA VAL A 47 -13.14 -3.38 -3.31
C VAL A 47 -12.77 -2.47 -4.47
N ARG A 48 -13.32 -1.26 -4.49
CA ARG A 48 -12.87 -0.17 -5.36
C ARG A 48 -12.51 1.04 -4.52
N LEU A 49 -11.48 1.76 -4.96
CA LEU A 49 -11.13 3.05 -4.40
C LEU A 49 -11.71 4.16 -5.29
N SER A 50 -12.11 5.30 -4.70
CA SER A 50 -12.36 6.50 -5.51
C SER A 50 -11.10 6.93 -6.25
N ARG A 51 -9.94 6.90 -5.58
CA ARG A 51 -8.61 7.11 -6.17
C ARG A 51 -7.59 6.12 -5.59
N ASP A 52 -6.69 5.64 -6.44
CA ASP A 52 -5.53 4.83 -6.06
C ASP A 52 -4.19 5.56 -6.32
N THR A 53 -4.24 6.78 -6.84
CA THR A 53 -3.13 7.72 -7.00
C THR A 53 -3.46 9.09 -6.41
N ASP A 54 -2.48 10.00 -6.41
CA ASP A 54 -2.70 11.38 -5.95
C ASP A 54 -3.38 12.23 -7.03
N ILE A 55 -4.69 12.03 -7.19
CA ILE A 55 -5.54 12.77 -8.13
C ILE A 55 -6.69 13.44 -7.39
N PHE A 56 -7.13 14.58 -7.90
CA PHE A 56 -8.31 15.27 -7.37
C PHE A 56 -9.58 14.63 -7.95
N ILE A 57 -10.55 14.36 -7.07
CA ILE A 57 -11.90 13.96 -7.44
C ILE A 57 -12.87 14.82 -6.63
N SER A 58 -13.85 15.40 -7.32
CA SER A 58 -14.89 16.21 -6.68
C SER A 58 -15.74 15.36 -5.72
N LEU A 59 -16.40 16.00 -4.74
CA LEU A 59 -17.25 15.29 -3.79
C LEU A 59 -18.38 14.51 -4.50
N ASN A 60 -19.02 15.13 -5.49
CA ASN A 60 -20.06 14.47 -6.29
C ASN A 60 -19.48 13.32 -7.13
N GLY A 61 -18.31 13.52 -7.75
CA GLY A 61 -17.66 12.46 -8.54
C GLY A 61 -17.35 11.21 -7.73
N ARG A 62 -16.97 11.35 -6.45
CA ARG A 62 -16.76 10.21 -5.54
C ARG A 62 -18.04 9.42 -5.31
N ALA A 63 -19.15 10.13 -5.08
CA ALA A 63 -20.46 9.51 -4.88
C ALA A 63 -20.98 8.86 -6.18
N GLU A 64 -20.87 9.54 -7.32
CA GLU A 64 -21.22 9.02 -8.64
C GLU A 64 -20.47 7.72 -8.95
N MET A 65 -19.16 7.67 -8.73
CA MET A 65 -18.37 6.45 -8.93
C MET A 65 -18.87 5.26 -8.08
N ALA A 66 -19.29 5.52 -6.83
CA ALA A 66 -19.83 4.49 -5.95
C ALA A 66 -21.23 4.04 -6.39
N ASN A 67 -22.08 5.00 -6.76
CA ASN A 67 -23.44 4.78 -7.23
C ASN A 67 -23.45 4.00 -8.55
N ASP A 68 -22.67 4.43 -9.54
CA ASP A 68 -22.56 3.81 -10.87
C ASP A 68 -21.99 2.39 -10.80
N TRP A 69 -21.08 2.14 -9.87
CA TRP A 69 -20.57 0.79 -9.65
C TRP A 69 -21.61 -0.13 -8.98
N GLY A 70 -22.66 0.45 -8.40
CA GLY A 70 -23.63 -0.23 -7.57
C GLY A 70 -22.96 -0.81 -6.34
N ALA A 71 -22.23 0.03 -5.58
CA ALA A 71 -21.60 -0.38 -4.33
C ALA A 71 -22.67 -0.78 -3.30
N ASP A 72 -22.39 -1.82 -2.51
CA ASP A 72 -23.24 -2.21 -1.38
C ASP A 72 -22.98 -1.33 -0.15
N TYR A 73 -21.80 -0.72 -0.07
CA TYR A 73 -21.37 0.11 1.03
C TYR A 73 -20.34 1.15 0.62
N PHE A 74 -20.41 2.34 1.22
CA PHE A 74 -19.45 3.42 1.03
C PHE A 74 -18.76 3.78 2.36
N MET A 75 -17.44 3.86 2.34
CA MET A 75 -16.65 4.30 3.49
C MET A 75 -15.61 5.34 3.07
N SER A 76 -15.81 6.58 3.51
CA SER A 76 -14.84 7.65 3.30
C SER A 76 -13.86 7.73 4.47
N ILE A 77 -12.57 7.92 4.17
CA ILE A 77 -11.47 7.94 5.15
C ILE A 77 -10.84 9.32 5.11
N HIS A 78 -10.81 9.96 6.28
CA HIS A 78 -10.34 11.34 6.51
C HIS A 78 -9.44 11.44 7.75
N ILE A 79 -8.78 12.59 7.89
CA ILE A 79 -7.99 12.99 9.05
C ILE A 79 -8.43 14.39 9.47
N ASN A 80 -8.79 14.53 10.73
CA ASN A 80 -9.41 15.76 11.23
C ASN A 80 -8.38 16.87 11.47
N ALA A 81 -8.88 18.07 11.75
CA ALA A 81 -8.10 19.23 12.16
C ALA A 81 -8.94 20.15 13.05
N SER A 82 -8.48 21.38 13.28
CA SER A 82 -9.14 22.42 14.10
C SER A 82 -9.05 22.19 15.62
N GLY A 83 -7.90 21.72 16.11
CA GLY A 83 -7.54 21.77 17.54
C GLY A 83 -8.11 20.66 18.43
N GLY A 84 -8.56 19.54 17.85
CA GLY A 84 -9.02 18.36 18.59
C GLY A 84 -7.95 17.29 18.82
N THR A 85 -8.37 16.12 19.34
CA THR A 85 -7.60 14.86 19.38
C THR A 85 -8.59 13.70 19.45
N GLY A 86 -8.25 12.59 18.78
CA GLY A 86 -8.99 11.34 18.83
C GLY A 86 -9.64 10.91 17.53
N PHE A 87 -10.39 9.83 17.60
CA PHE A 87 -11.11 9.19 16.49
C PHE A 87 -12.61 9.48 16.57
N GLU A 88 -13.25 9.72 15.42
CA GLU A 88 -14.70 9.83 15.31
C GLU A 88 -15.20 9.27 13.97
N THR A 89 -16.50 8.99 13.92
CA THR A 89 -17.17 8.57 12.68
C THR A 89 -18.41 9.39 12.44
N TYR A 90 -18.77 9.58 11.19
CA TYR A 90 -19.95 10.30 10.76
C TYR A 90 -20.84 9.45 9.84
N ILE A 91 -22.14 9.54 10.06
CA ILE A 91 -23.17 9.20 9.08
C ILE A 91 -23.90 10.48 8.64
N HIS A 92 -24.72 10.42 7.59
CA HIS A 92 -25.53 11.57 7.22
C HIS A 92 -26.59 11.89 8.30
N THR A 93 -26.97 13.16 8.46
CA THR A 93 -28.05 13.59 9.38
C THR A 93 -29.42 12.94 9.11
N ARG A 94 -29.64 12.39 7.91
CA ARG A 94 -30.83 11.66 7.48
C ARG A 94 -30.47 10.24 7.04
N ALA A 95 -29.43 9.67 7.65
CA ALA A 95 -28.91 8.35 7.30
C ALA A 95 -29.96 7.25 7.45
N SER A 96 -29.84 6.23 6.61
CA SER A 96 -30.65 5.02 6.71
C SER A 96 -30.36 4.26 8.00
N SER A 97 -31.33 3.47 8.46
CA SER A 97 -31.14 2.56 9.60
C SER A 97 -29.95 1.61 9.38
N ALA A 98 -29.71 1.19 8.14
CA ALA A 98 -28.54 0.39 7.79
C ALA A 98 -27.21 1.13 8.04
N SER A 99 -27.13 2.43 7.70
CA SER A 99 -25.92 3.23 7.98
C SER A 99 -25.66 3.36 9.48
N VAL A 100 -26.72 3.54 10.28
CA VAL A 100 -26.65 3.54 11.75
C VAL A 100 -26.11 2.21 12.24
N SER A 101 -26.71 1.08 11.83
CA SER A 101 -26.27 -0.26 12.23
C SER A 101 -24.83 -0.56 11.83
N TYR A 102 -24.38 -0.09 10.66
CA TYR A 102 -22.98 -0.26 10.26
C TYR A 102 -22.03 0.61 11.09
N GLN A 103 -22.41 1.85 11.41
CA GLN A 103 -21.62 2.71 12.29
C GLN A 103 -21.46 2.09 13.70
N ASP A 104 -22.54 1.55 14.26
CA ASP A 104 -22.56 0.86 15.56
C ASP A 104 -21.61 -0.34 15.63
N VAL A 105 -21.31 -0.96 14.49
CA VAL A 105 -20.42 -2.12 14.40
C VAL A 105 -18.99 -1.72 14.07
N ILE A 106 -18.81 -0.81 13.12
CA ILE A 106 -17.49 -0.45 12.58
C ILE A 106 -16.74 0.50 13.53
N HIS A 107 -17.41 1.48 14.12
CA HIS A 107 -16.80 2.44 15.03
C HIS A 107 -16.06 1.76 16.20
N PRO A 108 -16.70 0.90 17.02
CA PRO A 108 -16.00 0.25 18.13
C PRO A 108 -14.92 -0.75 17.69
N ALA A 109 -15.02 -1.32 16.48
CA ALA A 109 -13.96 -2.18 15.94
C ALA A 109 -12.70 -1.38 15.61
N ILE A 110 -12.85 -0.15 15.10
CA ILE A 110 -11.72 0.75 14.85
C ILE A 110 -11.13 1.23 16.17
N VAL A 111 -11.96 1.72 17.10
CA VAL A 111 -11.52 2.18 18.43
C VAL A 111 -10.72 1.11 19.17
N SER A 112 -11.16 -0.16 19.13
CA SER A 112 -10.42 -1.24 19.81
C SER A 112 -9.08 -1.60 19.16
N SER A 113 -8.83 -1.15 17.92
CA SER A 113 -7.59 -1.41 17.18
C SER A 113 -6.58 -0.27 17.30
N ILE A 114 -6.97 0.90 17.82
CA ILE A 114 -6.11 2.09 17.82
C ILE A 114 -6.05 2.72 19.21
N ASP A 115 -4.88 3.23 19.56
CA ASP A 115 -4.69 3.98 20.80
C ASP A 115 -4.98 5.47 20.54
N LEU A 116 -6.25 5.83 20.30
CA LEU A 116 -6.72 7.21 20.21
C LEU A 116 -7.90 7.42 21.14
N ARG A 117 -8.10 8.67 21.58
CA ARG A 117 -9.31 9.05 22.32
C ARG A 117 -10.55 8.78 21.45
N ASP A 118 -11.50 8.03 21.95
CA ASP A 118 -12.81 7.89 21.33
C ASP A 118 -13.62 9.19 21.50
N ARG A 119 -14.04 9.80 20.39
CA ARG A 119 -14.87 11.01 20.35
C ARG A 119 -16.30 10.71 19.90
N GLY A 120 -16.64 9.45 19.71
CA GLY A 120 -17.97 8.93 19.48
C GLY A 120 -18.42 8.90 18.03
N GLN A 121 -19.60 8.34 17.88
CA GLN A 121 -20.36 8.27 16.65
C GLN A 121 -21.19 9.54 16.49
N LYS A 122 -21.15 10.14 15.29
CA LYS A 122 -21.75 11.44 15.00
C LYS A 122 -22.54 11.42 13.71
N SER A 123 -23.29 12.49 13.47
CA SER A 123 -23.96 12.73 12.19
C SER A 123 -23.65 14.13 11.67
N ALA A 124 -23.42 14.25 10.36
CA ALA A 124 -23.13 15.53 9.70
C ALA A 124 -23.67 15.53 8.26
N ASN A 125 -23.85 16.71 7.67
CA ASN A 125 -24.36 16.87 6.30
C ASN A 125 -23.22 16.87 5.25
N TYR A 126 -22.30 15.90 5.33
CA TYR A 126 -21.20 15.77 4.36
C TYR A 126 -21.72 15.31 3.00
N ALA A 127 -21.23 15.94 1.92
CA ALA A 127 -21.72 15.70 0.58
C ALA A 127 -21.55 14.23 0.16
N VAL A 128 -20.38 13.63 0.37
CA VAL A 128 -20.15 12.22 0.02
C VAL A 128 -21.08 11.25 0.76
N LEU A 129 -21.60 11.59 1.94
CA LEU A 129 -22.59 10.78 2.66
C LEU A 129 -24.02 11.05 2.21
N ARG A 130 -24.29 12.25 1.69
CA ARG A 130 -25.61 12.68 1.21
C ARG A 130 -25.90 12.18 -0.20
N GLU A 131 -24.90 12.23 -1.07
CA GLU A 131 -25.06 11.95 -2.51
C GLU A 131 -24.88 10.46 -2.86
N THR A 132 -24.35 9.64 -1.94
CA THR A 132 -24.29 8.18 -2.11
C THR A 132 -25.64 7.53 -1.84
N THR A 133 -26.03 6.56 -2.66
CA THR A 133 -27.34 5.89 -2.56
C THR A 133 -27.33 4.61 -1.72
N MET A 134 -26.15 4.12 -1.33
CA MET A 134 -25.97 2.98 -0.44
C MET A 134 -25.66 3.44 1.00
N PRO A 135 -25.73 2.55 2.02
CA PRO A 135 -25.31 2.89 3.36
C PRO A 135 -23.85 3.38 3.40
N ALA A 136 -23.60 4.43 4.18
CA ALA A 136 -22.34 5.16 4.12
C ALA A 136 -21.86 5.62 5.49
N ILE A 137 -20.54 5.56 5.72
CA ILE A 137 -19.87 6.22 6.85
C ILE A 137 -18.66 7.03 6.38
N LEU A 138 -18.28 8.02 7.17
CA LEU A 138 -17.00 8.71 7.07
C LEU A 138 -16.22 8.54 8.38
N THR A 139 -14.92 8.29 8.30
CA THR A 139 -14.05 8.13 9.48
C THR A 139 -13.02 9.25 9.57
N GLU A 140 -12.82 9.79 10.76
CA GLU A 140 -11.81 10.79 11.07
C GLU A 140 -10.76 10.17 11.98
N ASN A 141 -9.56 9.91 11.43
CA ASN A 141 -8.60 8.97 12.02
C ASN A 141 -7.53 9.60 12.91
N GLY A 142 -7.91 10.62 13.67
CA GLY A 142 -7.00 11.48 14.43
C GLY A 142 -6.98 12.90 13.90
N PHE A 143 -6.32 13.81 14.62
CA PHE A 143 -6.19 15.23 14.28
C PHE A 143 -4.79 15.56 13.77
N ILE A 144 -4.67 15.99 12.52
CA ILE A 144 -3.37 16.25 11.87
C ILE A 144 -2.62 17.43 12.48
N ASP A 145 -3.35 18.38 13.07
CA ASP A 145 -2.82 19.59 13.72
C ASP A 145 -2.50 19.37 15.21
N ASN A 146 -2.92 18.25 15.79
CA ASN A 146 -2.56 17.85 17.14
C ASN A 146 -1.24 17.09 17.17
N ALA A 147 -0.25 17.56 17.94
CA ALA A 147 1.07 16.94 17.98
C ALA A 147 1.07 15.46 18.42
N SER A 148 0.18 15.08 19.35
CA SER A 148 0.10 13.69 19.84
C SER A 148 -0.47 12.77 18.76
N ASP A 149 -1.61 13.13 18.16
CA ASP A 149 -2.22 12.36 17.07
C ASP A 149 -1.29 12.33 15.85
N ALA A 150 -0.69 13.47 15.48
CA ALA A 150 0.25 13.56 14.36
C ALA A 150 1.49 12.66 14.55
N SER A 151 1.98 12.49 15.78
CA SER A 151 3.10 11.56 16.05
C SER A 151 2.71 10.11 15.76
N ARG A 152 1.46 9.72 16.05
CA ARG A 152 0.91 8.40 15.71
C ARG A 152 0.66 8.28 14.21
N LEU A 153 0.11 9.32 13.56
CA LEU A 153 -0.15 9.34 12.12
C LEU A 153 1.12 9.23 11.26
N LYS A 154 2.30 9.58 11.79
CA LYS A 154 3.60 9.33 11.14
C LYS A 154 4.05 7.87 11.18
N SER A 155 3.47 7.05 12.05
CA SER A 155 3.86 5.65 12.26
C SER A 155 3.10 4.73 11.32
N ASP A 156 3.82 3.98 10.48
CA ASP A 156 3.19 2.98 9.61
C ASP A 156 2.48 1.88 10.42
N ALA A 157 3.02 1.50 11.57
CA ALA A 157 2.38 0.54 12.48
C ALA A 157 1.01 1.04 12.96
N PHE A 158 0.90 2.34 13.27
CA PHE A 158 -0.38 2.94 13.62
C PHE A 158 -1.34 2.96 12.43
N LEU A 159 -0.88 3.34 11.22
CA LEU A 159 -1.71 3.31 10.01
C LEU A 159 -2.19 1.90 9.65
N ASN A 160 -1.36 0.87 9.89
CA ASN A 160 -1.74 -0.54 9.75
C ASN A 160 -2.83 -0.93 10.75
N ASN A 161 -2.74 -0.46 11.99
CA ASN A 161 -3.75 -0.70 13.03
C ASN A 161 -5.08 -0.01 12.70
N VAL A 162 -5.03 1.23 12.19
CA VAL A 162 -6.22 1.95 11.68
C VAL A 162 -6.88 1.12 10.57
N ALA A 163 -6.11 0.72 9.55
CA ALA A 163 -6.63 -0.07 8.43
C ALA A 163 -7.19 -1.43 8.88
N LYS A 164 -6.51 -2.13 9.80
CA LYS A 164 -6.99 -3.38 10.40
C LYS A 164 -8.32 -3.18 11.12
N GLY A 165 -8.46 -2.11 11.91
CA GLY A 165 -9.71 -1.79 12.59
C GLY A 165 -10.88 -1.55 11.62
N HIS A 166 -10.63 -0.87 10.50
CA HIS A 166 -11.63 -0.69 9.44
C HIS A 166 -12.05 -2.03 8.84
N VAL A 167 -11.08 -2.90 8.53
CA VAL A 167 -11.36 -4.23 7.99
C VAL A 167 -12.10 -5.10 9.00
N ASP A 168 -11.70 -5.15 10.26
CA ASP A 168 -12.39 -5.92 11.29
C ASP A 168 -13.84 -5.45 11.47
N GLY A 169 -14.06 -4.13 11.42
CA GLY A 169 -15.40 -3.54 11.42
C GLY A 169 -16.23 -3.99 10.22
N LEU A 170 -15.70 -3.88 9.01
CA LEU A 170 -16.36 -4.33 7.78
C LEU A 170 -16.62 -5.84 7.77
N VAL A 171 -15.68 -6.63 8.26
CA VAL A 171 -15.81 -8.09 8.39
C VAL A 171 -16.97 -8.45 9.30
N LYS A 172 -17.07 -7.77 10.45
CA LYS A 172 -18.17 -7.97 11.40
C LYS A 172 -19.50 -7.48 10.82
N ALA A 173 -19.51 -6.32 10.16
CA ALA A 173 -20.69 -5.70 9.55
C ALA A 173 -21.31 -6.55 8.43
N PHE A 174 -20.48 -7.14 7.57
CA PHE A 174 -20.93 -7.88 6.39
C PHE A 174 -20.80 -9.40 6.54
N GLY A 175 -20.38 -9.89 7.70
CA GLY A 175 -20.14 -11.33 7.93
C GLY A 175 -19.11 -11.91 6.98
N LEU A 176 -18.09 -11.13 6.60
CA LEU A 176 -17.12 -11.53 5.60
C LEU A 176 -16.33 -12.74 6.09
N LYS A 177 -16.25 -13.78 5.28
CA LYS A 177 -15.44 -14.96 5.58
C LYS A 177 -14.06 -14.73 5.02
N LYS A 178 -13.02 -14.90 5.84
CA LYS A 178 -11.67 -15.02 5.29
C LYS A 178 -11.69 -16.15 4.27
N LYS A 179 -11.02 -15.93 3.14
CA LYS A 179 -10.72 -16.99 2.19
C LYS A 179 -10.16 -18.15 2.98
N THR A 180 -10.90 -19.25 2.96
CA THR A 180 -10.33 -20.53 3.38
C THR A 180 -9.03 -20.66 2.62
N ALA A 181 -7.92 -20.84 3.34
CA ALA A 181 -6.70 -21.23 2.69
C ALA A 181 -7.02 -22.55 2.00
N THR A 182 -7.23 -22.54 0.68
CA THR A 182 -6.97 -23.74 -0.10
C THR A 182 -5.57 -24.15 0.28
N GLN A 183 -5.43 -25.28 0.96
CA GLN A 183 -4.19 -26.01 0.91
C GLN A 183 -3.93 -26.32 -0.57
N PRO A 184 -2.82 -25.89 -1.17
CA PRO A 184 -1.90 -26.91 -1.66
C PRO A 184 -1.48 -27.71 -0.41
N THR A 185 -1.77 -29.01 -0.37
CA THR A 185 -1.26 -30.05 0.57
C THR A 185 -0.73 -29.64 1.98
N PRO A 186 -1.19 -30.27 3.09
CA PRO A 186 -0.93 -29.80 4.46
C PRO A 186 0.53 -29.76 4.95
N PRO A 187 0.81 -28.98 6.01
CA PRO A 187 2.08 -28.31 6.28
C PRO A 187 2.84 -28.89 7.49
N LYS A 188 4.11 -28.51 7.67
CA LYS A 188 4.81 -28.67 8.95
C LYS A 188 5.52 -27.38 9.37
N SER A 189 4.89 -26.72 10.35
CA SER A 189 5.43 -25.80 11.34
C SER A 189 6.96 -25.63 11.36
N ALA A 190 7.39 -24.41 11.05
CA ALA A 190 8.17 -23.61 11.99
C ALA A 190 7.62 -22.18 11.87
N SER A 191 7.99 -21.28 12.78
CA SER A 191 7.75 -19.84 12.71
C SER A 191 7.68 -19.30 11.27
N ARG A 192 6.89 -18.26 11.00
CA ARG A 192 7.22 -17.40 9.85
C ARG A 192 8.49 -16.65 10.28
N PRO A 193 9.68 -16.88 9.70
CA PRO A 193 10.51 -15.76 9.36
C PRO A 193 10.00 -15.24 8.01
N THR A 194 9.64 -13.97 7.84
CA THR A 194 10.52 -12.81 8.02
C THR A 194 11.80 -12.88 7.17
N ASN A 195 11.84 -13.69 6.09
CA ASN A 195 12.92 -13.69 5.08
C ASN A 195 12.44 -13.02 3.76
N PRO A 196 12.84 -11.76 3.51
CA PRO A 196 12.49 -11.02 2.29
C PRO A 196 12.98 -11.67 0.98
N ILE A 197 14.07 -12.44 1.01
CA ILE A 197 14.64 -13.05 -0.20
C ILE A 197 13.72 -14.13 -0.77
N ALA A 198 13.13 -14.99 0.08
CA ALA A 198 12.17 -16.00 -0.37
C ALA A 198 10.93 -15.34 -1.00
N THR A 199 10.48 -14.21 -0.44
CA THR A 199 9.38 -13.41 -1.00
C THR A 199 9.74 -12.87 -2.38
N PHE A 200 10.95 -12.33 -2.51
CA PHE A 200 11.46 -11.83 -3.79
C PHE A 200 11.57 -12.93 -4.86
N GLN A 201 12.07 -14.12 -4.50
CA GLN A 201 12.17 -15.26 -5.41
C GLN A 201 10.80 -15.73 -5.91
N GLN A 202 9.82 -15.81 -5.02
CA GLN A 202 8.44 -16.15 -5.40
C GLN A 202 7.86 -15.09 -6.34
N TRP A 203 8.05 -13.80 -6.04
CA TRP A 203 7.60 -12.73 -6.91
C TRP A 203 8.23 -12.77 -8.31
N LEU A 204 9.53 -13.10 -8.42
CA LEU A 204 10.21 -13.30 -9.71
C LEU A 204 9.58 -14.45 -10.50
N ASN A 205 9.23 -15.56 -9.84
CA ASN A 205 8.53 -16.67 -10.48
C ASN A 205 7.15 -16.27 -10.99
N ASP A 206 6.36 -15.59 -10.16
CA ASP A 206 4.98 -15.24 -10.50
C ASP A 206 4.93 -14.19 -11.62
N THR A 207 5.84 -13.22 -11.60
CA THR A 207 5.85 -12.08 -12.52
C THR A 207 6.51 -12.42 -13.86
N TYR A 208 7.61 -13.18 -13.85
CA TYR A 208 8.43 -13.43 -15.04
C TYR A 208 8.59 -14.90 -15.40
N ARG A 209 7.93 -15.82 -14.68
CA ARG A 209 7.97 -17.28 -14.94
C ARG A 209 9.39 -17.84 -14.99
N THR A 210 10.25 -17.39 -14.07
CA THR A 210 11.69 -17.72 -14.11
C THR A 210 12.01 -19.18 -13.74
N GLY A 211 11.11 -19.87 -13.03
CA GLY A 211 11.31 -21.26 -12.61
C GLY A 211 12.38 -21.42 -11.51
N LEU A 212 12.64 -20.36 -10.77
CA LEU A 212 13.61 -20.30 -9.68
C LEU A 212 13.13 -21.12 -8.45
N ALA A 213 14.03 -21.84 -7.79
CA ALA A 213 13.74 -22.44 -6.50
C ALA A 213 13.60 -21.35 -5.42
N VAL A 214 12.53 -21.41 -4.62
CA VAL A 214 12.29 -20.48 -3.51
C VAL A 214 12.98 -21.01 -2.26
N ASP A 215 14.30 -20.84 -2.20
CA ASP A 215 15.17 -21.34 -1.13
C ASP A 215 15.56 -20.28 -0.08
N GLY A 216 15.14 -19.02 -0.29
CA GLY A 216 15.45 -17.89 0.59
C GLY A 216 16.91 -17.40 0.51
N LEU A 217 17.68 -17.86 -0.49
CA LEU A 217 19.07 -17.50 -0.69
C LEU A 217 19.24 -16.61 -1.94
N ALA A 218 19.89 -15.47 -1.77
CA ALA A 218 20.20 -14.57 -2.88
C ALA A 218 21.46 -15.05 -3.61
N GLY A 219 21.41 -16.27 -4.17
CA GLY A 219 22.51 -16.86 -4.94
C GLY A 219 22.52 -16.42 -6.41
N PRO A 220 23.46 -16.95 -7.22
CA PRO A 220 23.59 -16.62 -8.64
C PRO A 220 22.30 -16.84 -9.45
N LYS A 221 21.52 -17.88 -9.13
CA LYS A 221 20.23 -18.15 -9.80
C LYS A 221 19.19 -17.05 -9.52
N THR A 222 19.14 -16.54 -8.29
CA THR A 222 18.26 -15.42 -7.91
C THR A 222 18.65 -14.15 -8.65
N ARG A 223 19.97 -13.86 -8.74
CA ARG A 223 20.47 -12.71 -9.51
C ARG A 223 20.18 -12.84 -11.01
N ALA A 224 20.40 -14.00 -11.61
CA ALA A 224 20.08 -14.24 -13.01
C ALA A 224 18.57 -14.08 -13.29
N ALA A 225 17.70 -14.56 -12.41
CA ALA A 225 16.26 -14.35 -12.50
C ALA A 225 15.87 -12.86 -12.38
N ALA A 226 16.52 -12.11 -11.50
CA ALA A 226 16.33 -10.66 -11.39
C ALA A 226 16.75 -9.94 -12.69
N VAL A 227 17.87 -10.34 -13.31
CA VAL A 227 18.33 -9.78 -14.59
C VAL A 227 17.32 -10.08 -15.71
N LYS A 228 16.72 -11.27 -15.76
CA LYS A 228 15.61 -11.55 -16.70
C LYS A 228 14.44 -10.59 -16.51
N GLY A 229 14.09 -10.30 -15.25
CA GLY A 229 13.08 -9.29 -14.91
C GLY A 229 13.47 -7.91 -15.46
N ILE A 230 14.71 -7.46 -15.21
CA ILE A 230 15.20 -6.16 -15.70
C ILE A 230 15.16 -6.10 -17.23
N GLN A 231 15.68 -7.10 -17.95
CA GLN A 231 15.65 -7.16 -19.41
C GLN A 231 14.22 -7.10 -19.95
N THR A 232 13.29 -7.80 -19.32
CA THR A 232 11.86 -7.79 -19.67
C THR A 232 11.26 -6.38 -19.50
N GLU A 233 11.53 -5.74 -18.36
CA GLU A 233 11.03 -4.39 -18.09
C GLU A 233 11.64 -3.34 -19.02
N LEU A 234 12.95 -3.43 -19.32
CA LEU A 234 13.59 -2.52 -20.27
C LEU A 234 13.04 -2.68 -21.69
N ASN A 235 12.75 -3.91 -22.12
CA ASN A 235 12.09 -4.16 -23.39
C ASN A 235 10.68 -3.58 -23.44
N LYS A 236 9.90 -3.77 -22.37
CA LYS A 236 8.52 -3.31 -22.28
C LYS A 236 8.41 -1.78 -22.23
N GLN A 237 9.23 -1.14 -21.39
CA GLN A 237 9.12 0.29 -21.10
C GLN A 237 9.87 1.14 -22.13
N TYR A 238 11.00 0.64 -22.65
CA TYR A 238 11.91 1.44 -23.48
C TYR A 238 12.20 0.83 -24.85
N LYS A 239 11.52 -0.26 -25.23
CA LYS A 239 11.70 -0.95 -26.53
C LYS A 239 13.17 -1.32 -26.79
N ALA A 240 13.89 -1.73 -25.74
CA ALA A 240 15.34 -1.93 -25.77
C ALA A 240 15.83 -3.07 -26.69
N GLY A 241 14.97 -4.02 -27.07
CA GLY A 241 15.31 -5.11 -27.99
C GLY A 241 16.33 -6.11 -27.44
N LEU A 242 16.40 -6.27 -26.11
CA LEU A 242 17.31 -7.17 -25.41
C LEU A 242 16.82 -8.62 -25.48
N ALA A 243 17.76 -9.57 -25.51
CA ALA A 243 17.45 -10.95 -25.16
C ALA A 243 17.14 -11.04 -23.65
N VAL A 244 16.20 -11.91 -23.27
CA VAL A 244 15.86 -12.17 -21.86
C VAL A 244 16.59 -13.44 -21.39
N ASP A 245 17.91 -13.35 -21.33
CA ASP A 245 18.82 -14.47 -21.03
C ASP A 245 19.20 -14.55 -19.53
N GLY A 246 19.04 -13.46 -18.78
CA GLY A 246 19.45 -13.38 -17.38
C GLY A 246 20.93 -13.03 -17.20
N GLU A 247 21.60 -12.58 -18.25
CA GLU A 247 23.00 -12.16 -18.23
C GLU A 247 23.11 -10.63 -18.26
N TRP A 248 23.84 -10.07 -17.29
CA TRP A 248 24.14 -8.65 -17.25
C TRP A 248 25.30 -8.34 -18.20
N GLY A 249 25.00 -8.26 -19.50
CA GLY A 249 25.98 -7.93 -20.55
C GLY A 249 25.96 -6.47 -20.99
N PRO A 250 26.90 -6.06 -21.88
CA PRO A 250 27.04 -4.67 -22.33
C PRO A 250 25.78 -4.06 -22.95
N LYS A 251 24.95 -4.88 -23.62
CA LYS A 251 23.66 -4.42 -24.18
C LYS A 251 22.64 -4.11 -23.08
N THR A 252 22.51 -4.98 -22.09
CA THR A 252 21.64 -4.78 -20.93
C THR A 252 22.08 -3.54 -20.16
N GLU A 253 23.38 -3.40 -19.89
CA GLU A 253 23.95 -2.24 -19.22
C GLU A 253 23.74 -0.94 -20.01
N ALA A 254 23.96 -0.96 -21.33
CA ALA A 254 23.74 0.19 -22.19
C ALA A 254 22.30 0.70 -22.15
N ALA A 255 21.34 -0.23 -22.15
CA ALA A 255 19.90 0.04 -22.13
C ALA A 255 19.36 0.43 -20.75
N PHE A 256 20.05 0.06 -19.67
CA PHE A 256 19.60 0.34 -18.31
C PHE A 256 19.48 1.85 -18.05
N ARG A 257 18.31 2.26 -17.56
CA ARG A 257 18.01 3.62 -17.11
C ARG A 257 18.17 3.66 -15.60
N SER A 258 18.72 4.76 -15.08
CA SER A 258 18.85 4.94 -13.63
C SER A 258 17.49 4.85 -12.97
N VAL A 259 17.47 4.29 -11.77
CA VAL A 259 16.29 4.26 -10.90
C VAL A 259 16.60 5.06 -9.64
N ASP A 260 15.73 6.00 -9.28
CA ASP A 260 15.95 6.91 -8.17
C ASP A 260 14.69 7.21 -7.36
N LYS A 261 14.85 8.07 -6.35
CA LYS A 261 13.79 8.39 -5.38
C LYS A 261 12.57 8.99 -6.09
N GLY A 262 11.44 8.31 -5.93
CA GLY A 262 10.17 8.69 -6.56
C GLY A 262 9.72 7.69 -7.61
N ASP A 263 10.63 6.87 -8.13
CA ASP A 263 10.30 5.80 -9.07
C ASP A 263 9.42 4.74 -8.43
N ARG A 264 8.52 4.18 -9.24
CA ARG A 264 7.57 3.14 -8.83
C ARG A 264 7.47 2.05 -9.88
N GLY A 265 7.27 0.81 -9.42
CA GLY A 265 7.01 -0.35 -10.26
C GLY A 265 8.05 -1.45 -10.11
N ASN A 266 8.17 -2.27 -11.16
CA ASN A 266 8.92 -3.51 -11.09
C ASN A 266 10.44 -3.34 -10.98
N LEU A 267 11.02 -2.27 -11.54
CA LEU A 267 12.45 -2.00 -11.44
C LEU A 267 12.87 -1.64 -9.99
N PRO A 268 12.20 -0.70 -9.29
CA PRO A 268 12.40 -0.52 -7.85
C PRO A 268 12.20 -1.79 -7.04
N TYR A 269 11.20 -2.62 -7.35
CA TYR A 269 10.95 -3.87 -6.62
C TYR A 269 12.12 -4.85 -6.75
N ILE A 270 12.65 -4.99 -7.98
CA ILE A 270 13.85 -5.81 -8.23
C ILE A 270 15.05 -5.29 -7.44
N ILE A 271 15.26 -3.97 -7.41
CA ILE A 271 16.35 -3.35 -6.65
C ILE A 271 16.21 -3.66 -5.15
N GLN A 272 15.01 -3.50 -4.58
CA GLN A 272 14.75 -3.81 -3.17
C GLN A 272 15.06 -5.28 -2.85
N GLY A 273 14.65 -6.21 -3.73
CA GLY A 273 14.97 -7.63 -3.61
C GLY A 273 16.47 -7.94 -3.65
N LEU A 274 17.20 -7.29 -4.56
CA LEU A 274 18.65 -7.42 -4.67
C LEU A 274 19.36 -6.86 -3.43
N LEU A 275 18.93 -5.70 -2.91
CA LEU A 275 19.48 -5.10 -1.69
C LEU A 275 19.35 -6.02 -0.48
N TYR A 276 18.17 -6.64 -0.29
CA TYR A 276 17.99 -7.66 0.75
C TYR A 276 18.95 -8.83 0.58
N GLY A 277 19.22 -9.23 -0.67
CA GLY A 277 20.21 -10.26 -0.98
C GLY A 277 21.63 -9.94 -0.53
N PHE A 278 21.96 -8.66 -0.38
CA PHE A 278 23.23 -8.20 0.17
C PHE A 278 23.15 -7.76 1.65
N GLY A 279 22.00 -7.95 2.30
CA GLY A 279 21.80 -7.61 3.70
C GLY A 279 21.44 -6.14 3.97
N TYR A 280 21.17 -5.34 2.94
CA TYR A 280 20.67 -3.96 3.11
C TYR A 280 19.15 -3.98 3.08
N SER A 281 18.51 -3.46 4.13
CA SER A 281 17.04 -3.48 4.25
C SER A 281 16.43 -2.19 3.67
N PRO A 282 15.68 -2.26 2.55
CA PRO A 282 14.83 -1.17 2.07
C PRO A 282 13.51 -1.02 2.85
N ASP A 283 13.32 -1.78 3.94
CA ASP A 283 12.11 -1.82 4.77
C ASP A 283 10.83 -2.30 4.04
N GLY A 284 11.01 -3.10 3.01
CA GLY A 284 9.90 -3.76 2.31
C GLY A 284 10.24 -4.12 0.87
N LEU A 285 9.33 -4.88 0.28
CA LEU A 285 9.28 -5.16 -1.16
C LEU A 285 7.95 -4.61 -1.68
N ASP A 286 7.91 -3.32 -1.93
CA ASP A 286 6.69 -2.59 -2.33
C ASP A 286 6.78 -1.95 -3.71
N GLY A 287 7.96 -1.99 -4.33
CA GLY A 287 8.22 -1.39 -5.64
C GLY A 287 8.19 0.14 -5.62
N ILE A 288 8.35 0.78 -4.47
CA ILE A 288 8.44 2.22 -4.33
C ILE A 288 9.87 2.58 -3.92
N PHE A 289 10.57 3.36 -4.74
CA PHE A 289 11.89 3.87 -4.38
C PHE A 289 11.73 5.06 -3.42
N GLY A 290 11.44 4.76 -2.16
CA GLY A 290 11.30 5.74 -1.07
C GLY A 290 12.62 6.02 -0.35
N GLU A 291 12.54 6.76 0.77
CA GLU A 291 13.72 7.08 1.59
C GLU A 291 14.44 5.83 2.10
N ASN A 292 13.71 4.83 2.60
CA ASN A 292 14.31 3.58 3.10
C ASN A 292 15.07 2.82 2.00
N THR A 293 14.55 2.82 0.76
CA THR A 293 15.25 2.23 -0.39
C THR A 293 16.48 3.05 -0.75
N ARG A 294 16.38 4.38 -0.76
CA ARG A 294 17.52 5.28 -1.00
C ARG A 294 18.62 5.11 0.03
N ASP A 295 18.29 4.99 1.31
CA ASP A 295 19.26 4.79 2.39
C ASP A 295 19.94 3.43 2.29
N ALA A 296 19.20 2.37 1.92
CA ALA A 296 19.77 1.06 1.63
C ALA A 296 20.74 1.11 0.42
N VAL A 297 20.41 1.87 -0.62
CA VAL A 297 21.30 2.09 -1.77
C VAL A 297 22.55 2.86 -1.37
N LEU A 298 22.43 3.92 -0.56
CA LEU A 298 23.58 4.69 -0.05
C LEU A 298 24.53 3.81 0.76
N ALA A 299 24.00 2.96 1.64
CA ALA A 299 24.78 2.00 2.40
C ALA A 299 25.50 0.99 1.49
N PHE A 300 24.79 0.43 0.51
CA PHE A 300 25.39 -0.47 -0.48
C PHE A 300 26.50 0.23 -1.29
N GLN A 301 26.25 1.43 -1.80
CA GLN A 301 27.22 2.20 -2.57
C GLN A 301 28.49 2.49 -1.76
N LYS A 302 28.33 2.87 -0.49
CA LYS A 302 29.45 3.09 0.43
C LYS A 302 30.31 1.84 0.57
N ASP A 303 29.69 0.69 0.84
CA ASP A 303 30.41 -0.57 1.06
C ASP A 303 31.08 -1.10 -0.22
N ARG A 304 30.51 -0.78 -1.38
CA ARG A 304 31.07 -1.11 -2.70
C ARG A 304 32.04 -0.07 -3.26
N LYS A 305 32.36 0.98 -2.49
CA LYS A 305 33.25 2.09 -2.89
C LYS A 305 32.79 2.77 -4.20
N LEU A 306 31.48 2.93 -4.34
CA LEU A 306 30.83 3.67 -5.42
C LEU A 306 30.53 5.10 -4.98
N THR A 307 30.15 5.97 -5.93
CA THR A 307 29.56 7.27 -5.61
C THR A 307 28.31 7.06 -4.76
N GLN A 308 28.23 7.72 -3.60
CA GLN A 308 27.10 7.64 -2.66
C GLN A 308 26.05 8.72 -2.99
N ASP A 309 25.42 8.60 -4.15
CA ASP A 309 24.38 9.52 -4.61
C ASP A 309 22.94 9.02 -4.31
N GLY A 310 22.80 7.77 -3.88
CA GLY A 310 21.51 7.14 -3.61
C GLY A 310 20.73 6.79 -4.88
N ILE A 311 21.38 6.89 -6.04
CA ILE A 311 20.82 6.60 -7.36
C ILE A 311 21.33 5.24 -7.83
N VAL A 312 20.42 4.38 -8.28
CA VAL A 312 20.80 3.11 -8.88
C VAL A 312 21.08 3.34 -10.36
N GLY A 313 22.27 3.87 -10.65
CA GLY A 313 22.84 3.94 -11.99
C GLY A 313 23.50 2.63 -12.43
N LYS A 314 24.12 2.64 -13.63
CA LYS A 314 24.74 1.44 -14.25
C LYS A 314 25.77 0.77 -13.34
N ASN A 315 26.68 1.55 -12.76
CA ASN A 315 27.72 1.03 -11.85
C ASN A 315 27.13 0.40 -10.58
N THR A 316 26.10 1.01 -10.00
CA THR A 316 25.39 0.45 -8.83
C THR A 316 24.69 -0.86 -9.20
N MET A 317 23.97 -0.87 -10.32
CA MET A 317 23.24 -2.05 -10.77
C MET A 317 24.17 -3.21 -11.14
N GLU A 318 25.28 -2.94 -11.82
CA GLU A 318 26.30 -3.95 -12.13
C GLU A 318 26.76 -4.68 -10.86
N LYS A 319 27.01 -3.94 -9.76
CA LYS A 319 27.38 -4.56 -8.47
C LYS A 319 26.24 -5.30 -7.80
N LEU A 320 24.98 -4.90 -8.00
CA LEU A 320 23.81 -5.58 -7.45
C LEU A 320 23.52 -6.91 -8.16
N VAL A 321 23.91 -7.06 -9.42
CA VAL A 321 23.66 -8.29 -10.20
C VAL A 321 24.91 -9.15 -10.42
N ALA A 322 26.08 -8.66 -10.02
CA ALA A 322 27.34 -9.40 -10.08
C ALA A 322 27.25 -10.73 -9.30
N GLN A 323 27.76 -11.79 -9.91
CA GLN A 323 27.76 -13.14 -9.33
C GLN A 323 28.79 -13.31 -8.23
#